data_AF-A0A6A6F123-F1
#
_entry.id   AF-A0A6A6F123-F1
#
_cell.length_a   1.000
_cell.length_b   1.000
_cell.length_c   1.000
_cell.angle_alpha   90.00
_cell.angle_beta   90.00
_cell.angle_gamma   90.00
#
_symmetry.space_group_name_H-M   'P 1'
#
loop_
_entity.id
_entity.type
_entity.pdbx_description
1 polymer ?
#
loop_
_entity_poly.entity_id
_entity_poly.type
_entity_poly.pdbx_seq_one_letter_code
_entity_poly.pdbx_strand_id
1 'polypeptide(L)' 'KAARPKAPVDVEKQCGVELPQGGQCARSLTCKSHSMGAKRAVPGRSAPYDKLLMEY' A
#
# COMPACT_ATOMS: atom_id res chain seq x y z
N LYS A 1 -0.38 19.92 -20.87
CA LYS A 1 -1.25 19.20 -19.90
C LYS A 1 -0.39 18.82 -18.71
N ALA A 2 -0.53 19.49 -17.57
CA ALA A 2 0.23 19.15 -16.37
C ALA A 2 -0.18 17.75 -15.91
N ALA A 3 0.76 16.81 -15.88
CA ALA A 3 0.56 15.52 -15.26
C ALA A 3 0.23 15.79 -13.79
N ARG A 4 -1.03 15.57 -13.42
CA ARG A 4 -1.44 15.61 -12.01
C ARG A 4 -0.46 14.70 -11.26
N PRO A 5 0.24 15.18 -10.23
CA PRO A 5 1.12 14.31 -9.46
C PRO A 5 0.26 13.13 -9.03
N LYS A 6 0.70 11.91 -9.38
CA LYS A 6 0.01 10.70 -8.99
C LYS A 6 -0.17 10.81 -7.48
N ALA A 7 -1.41 10.85 -7.00
CA ALA A 7 -1.68 11.01 -5.59
C ALA A 7 -0.85 9.97 -4.83
N PRO A 8 -0.22 10.35 -3.70
CA PRO A 8 0.55 9.42 -2.90
C PRO A 8 -0.31 8.18 -2.62
N VAL A 9 0.29 6.99 -2.72
CA VAL A 9 -0.42 5.75 -2.38
C VAL A 9 -0.85 5.86 -0.92
N ASP A 10 -2.15 5.77 -0.70
CA ASP A 10 -2.72 5.76 0.64
C ASP A 10 -2.45 4.38 1.24
N VAL A 11 -1.36 4.26 1.98
CA VAL A 11 -0.94 3.02 2.63
C VAL A 11 -1.95 2.50 3.67
N GLU A 12 -2.95 3.29 4.05
CA GLU A 12 -4.03 2.89 4.97
C GLU A 12 -5.16 2.17 4.26
N LYS A 13 -5.38 2.44 2.96
CA LYS A 13 -6.45 1.81 2.15
C LYS A 13 -5.89 0.91 1.05
N GLN A 14 -4.63 1.09 0.70
CA GLN A 14 -3.95 0.43 -0.40
C GLN A 14 -2.81 -0.46 0.13
N CYS A 15 -2.30 -1.31 -0.76
CA CYS A 15 -1.26 -2.27 -0.42
C CYS A 15 0.02 -1.58 0.05
N GLY A 16 0.42 -0.47 -0.58
CA GLY A 16 1.57 0.33 -0.13
C GLY A 16 2.94 -0.33 -0.28
N VAL A 17 2.99 -1.61 -0.66
CA VAL A 17 4.23 -2.39 -0.84
C VAL A 17 5.09 -1.74 -1.90
N GLU A 18 6.34 -1.49 -1.55
CA GLU A 18 7.32 -0.95 -2.47
C GLU A 18 7.54 -1.93 -3.62
N LEU A 19 7.33 -1.44 -4.83
CA LEU A 19 7.51 -2.18 -6.06
C LEU A 19 8.98 -2.06 -6.49
N PRO A 20 9.59 -3.13 -7.03
CA PRO A 20 10.97 -3.10 -7.51
C PRO A 20 11.19 -2.14 -8.69
N GLN A 21 10.11 -1.72 -9.36
CA GLN A 21 10.14 -0.75 -10.46
C GLN A 21 10.14 0.72 -9.99
N GLY A 22 10.12 0.95 -8.67
CA GLY A 22 9.97 2.26 -8.06
C GLY A 22 8.51 2.64 -7.86
N GLY A 23 8.19 3.08 -6.64
CA GLY A 23 6.84 3.45 -6.21
C GLY A 23 6.17 2.37 -5.35
N GLN A 24 4.96 2.68 -4.88
CA GLN A 24 4.21 1.82 -3.97
C GLN A 24 3.01 1.18 -4.68
N CYS A 25 2.59 0.01 -4.20
CA CYS A 25 1.46 -0.69 -4.76
C CYS A 25 0.15 0.02 -4.43
N ALA A 26 -0.45 0.64 -5.45
CA ALA A 26 -1.75 1.32 -5.39
C ALA A 26 -2.96 0.35 -5.45
N ARG A 27 -2.75 -0.96 -5.36
CA ARG A 27 -3.85 -1.95 -5.29
C ARG A 27 -4.49 -1.96 -3.90
N SER A 28 -5.61 -2.64 -3.75
CA SER A 28 -6.30 -2.81 -2.46
C SER A 28 -5.38 -3.38 -1.38
N LEU A 29 -5.70 -3.10 -0.12
CA LEU A 29 -5.00 -3.64 1.04
C LEU A 29 -4.84 -5.18 0.97
N THR A 30 -5.84 -5.89 0.47
CA THR A 30 -5.86 -7.35 0.34
C THR A 30 -5.23 -7.89 -0.96
N CYS A 31 -4.55 -7.06 -1.77
CA CYS A 31 -4.12 -7.47 -3.10
C CYS A 31 -3.36 -8.81 -3.12
N LYS A 32 -3.62 -9.62 -4.14
CA LYS A 32 -3.03 -10.98 -4.28
C LYS A 32 -1.61 -10.98 -4.84
N SER A 33 -1.11 -9.80 -5.21
CA SER A 33 0.21 -9.63 -5.85
C SER A 33 1.37 -9.59 -4.87
N HIS A 34 1.08 -9.38 -3.58
CA HIS A 34 2.09 -9.30 -2.53
C HIS A 34 1.73 -10.24 -1.39
N SER A 35 2.74 -10.80 -0.76
CA SER A 35 2.58 -11.64 0.43
C SER A 35 2.19 -10.80 1.65
N MET A 36 1.60 -11.44 2.66
CA MET A 36 1.24 -10.77 3.92
C MET A 36 2.47 -10.16 4.62
N GLY A 37 3.63 -10.84 4.53
CA GLY A 37 4.90 -10.32 5.06
C GLY A 37 5.32 -9.02 4.40
N ALA A 38 5.22 -8.93 3.06
CA ALA A 38 5.54 -7.70 2.33
C ALA A 38 4.60 -6.56 2.71
N LYS A 39 3.29 -6.83 2.82
CA LYS A 39 2.28 -5.82 3.21
C LYS A 39 2.47 -5.30 4.64
N ARG A 40 2.88 -6.16 5.57
CA ARG A 40 3.22 -5.80 6.96
C ARG A 40 4.50 -4.98 7.06
N ALA A 41 5.46 -5.20 6.18
CA ALA A 41 6.73 -4.48 6.15
C ALA A 41 6.63 -3.05 5.59
N VAL A 42 5.45 -2.63 5.09
CA VAL A 42 5.24 -1.29 4.53
C VAL A 42 5.40 -0.22 5.60
N PRO A 43 6.41 0.65 5.51
CA PRO A 43 6.56 1.78 6.42
C PRO A 43 5.53 2.87 6.12
N GLY A 44 5.19 3.68 7.12
CA GLY A 44 4.31 4.84 6.96
C GLY A 44 2.81 4.58 7.10
N ARG A 45 2.39 3.37 7.46
CA ARG A 45 1.00 3.12 7.88
C ARG A 45 0.76 3.68 9.28
N SER A 46 -0.36 4.36 9.50
CA SER A 46 -0.77 4.85 10.83
C SER A 46 -1.01 3.71 11.83
N ALA A 47 -1.37 2.52 11.33
CA ALA A 47 -1.59 1.31 12.10
C ALA A 47 -1.00 0.09 11.38
N PRO A 48 -0.65 -0.99 12.10
CA PRO A 48 -0.15 -2.21 11.48
C PRO A 48 -1.17 -2.78 10.47
N TYR A 49 -0.65 -3.44 9.42
CA TYR A 49 -1.46 -4.03 8.36
C TYR A 49 -2.62 -4.90 8.89
N ASP A 50 -2.38 -5.67 9.95
CA ASP A 50 -3.40 -6.55 10.53
C ASP A 50 -4.59 -5.79 11.13
N LYS A 51 -4.35 -4.60 11.71
CA LYS A 51 -5.43 -3.72 12.19
C LYS A 51 -6.22 -3.13 11.03
N LEU A 52 -5.53 -2.66 10.00
CA LEU A 52 -6.17 -2.12 8.80
C LEU A 52 -6.97 -3.20 8.05
N LEU A 53 -6.50 -4.45 8.08
CA LEU A 53 -7.21 -5.58 7.50
C LEU A 53 -8.47 -5.96 8.29
N MET A 54 -8.47 -5.80 9.62
CA MET A 54 -9.67 -6.03 10.43
C MET A 54 -10.78 -5.00 10.16
N GLU A 55 -10.41 -3.77 9.81
CA GLU A 55 -11.35 -2.67 9.51
C GLU A 55 -11.80 -2.64 8.04
N TYR A 56 -11.08 -3.36 7.16
CA TYR A 56 -11.34 -3.42 5.72
C TYR A 56 -12.39 -4.47 5.36
#